data_AF-E6V1W3-F1
#
_entry.id   AF-E6V1W3-F1
#
_cell.length_a   1.000
_cell.length_b   1.000
_cell.length_c   1.000
_cell.angle_alpha   90.00
_cell.angle_beta   90.00
_cell.angle_gamma   90.00
#
_symmetry.space_group_name_H-M   'P 1'
#
loop_
_entity.id
_entity.type
_entity.pdbx_description
1 polymer ?
#
loop_
_entity_poly.entity_id
_entity_poly.type
_entity_poly.pdbx_seq_one_letter_code
_entity_poly.pdbx_strand_id
1 'polypeptide(L)'
;MVRKAFQESGFTFVSANAQKDKPTVIRFELVVDPNTEINPTILVSIDESLLDSRKNCNPCFLRFTEISNEQEMKALPWMMQYKLTSLLLPAIDTAYSNIELTGRTHLAPSFSFNYKSQWKGEINLFGNSYIGISLPDLKERLINAYRSAGFTPIENDANLKSSELDLIFSFPIDPTKDGGAIYKLKINSQFDANGHCYPCEIAENYDPYQRLPPAGLSGVFDRATLESRFSAARSTAFENMRIDLESYLRPRSGFTVPTKLAPLGSPRPPPTPIAVT
;
A
#
# COMPACT_ATOMS: atom_id res chain seq x y z
N MET A 1 18.85 -27.29 -3.98
CA MET A 1 17.75 -26.79 -3.15
C MET A 1 17.36 -25.37 -3.52
N VAL A 2 18.27 -24.39 -3.33
CA VAL A 2 18.02 -22.97 -3.65
C VAL A 2 17.55 -22.77 -5.10
N ARG A 3 18.28 -23.32 -6.08
CA ARG A 3 17.87 -23.26 -7.49
C ARG A 3 16.44 -23.76 -7.73
N LYS A 4 16.08 -24.91 -7.14
CA LYS A 4 14.75 -25.51 -7.28
C LYS A 4 13.68 -24.63 -6.64
N ALA A 5 13.92 -24.09 -5.45
CA ALA A 5 12.97 -23.23 -4.76
C ALA A 5 12.69 -21.92 -5.52
N PHE A 6 13.71 -21.31 -6.12
CA PHE A 6 13.53 -20.14 -6.99
C PHE A 6 12.74 -20.51 -8.25
N GLN A 7 13.06 -21.63 -8.90
CA GLN A 7 12.32 -22.09 -10.08
C GLN A 7 10.84 -22.38 -9.78
N GLU A 8 10.54 -23.03 -8.65
CA GLU A 8 9.17 -23.30 -8.19
C GLU A 8 8.40 -22.02 -7.83
N SER A 9 9.11 -20.93 -7.54
CA SER A 9 8.52 -19.61 -7.24
C SER A 9 8.37 -18.73 -8.49
N GLY A 10 8.59 -19.28 -9.68
CA GLY A 10 8.37 -18.60 -10.96
C GLY A 10 9.63 -18.00 -11.62
N PHE A 11 10.81 -18.18 -11.03
CA PHE A 11 12.05 -17.68 -11.62
C PHE A 11 12.64 -18.62 -12.68
N THR A 12 13.18 -18.05 -13.75
CA THR A 12 13.98 -18.78 -14.74
C THR A 12 15.45 -18.73 -14.34
N PHE A 13 16.11 -19.88 -14.35
CA PHE A 13 17.55 -19.97 -14.12
C PHE A 13 18.30 -19.45 -15.35
N VAL A 14 19.24 -18.53 -15.15
CA VAL A 14 20.06 -17.95 -16.22
C VAL A 14 21.48 -18.53 -16.20
N SER A 15 22.19 -18.39 -15.07
CA SER A 15 23.58 -18.82 -14.95
C SER A 15 23.96 -19.06 -13.50
N ALA A 16 25.00 -19.87 -13.27
CA ALA A 16 25.66 -20.00 -11.98
C ALA A 16 27.16 -19.75 -12.16
N ASN A 17 27.71 -18.87 -11.33
CA ASN A 17 29.14 -18.60 -11.28
C ASN A 17 29.70 -19.23 -9.99
N ALA A 18 30.22 -20.45 -10.12
CA ALA A 18 30.89 -21.15 -9.05
C ALA A 18 32.38 -20.82 -9.06
N GLN A 19 32.91 -20.32 -7.94
CA GLN A 19 34.33 -20.07 -7.75
C GLN A 19 34.84 -20.85 -6.54
N LYS A 20 36.04 -21.40 -6.65
CA LYS A 20 36.70 -22.10 -5.54
C LYS A 20 36.86 -21.14 -4.35
N ASP A 21 36.50 -21.60 -3.16
CA ASP A 21 36.59 -20.85 -1.89
C ASP A 21 35.79 -19.53 -1.84
N LYS A 22 34.81 -19.37 -2.72
CA LYS A 22 33.90 -18.21 -2.76
C LYS A 22 32.44 -18.66 -2.85
N PRO A 23 31.48 -17.80 -2.46
CA PRO A 23 30.07 -18.07 -2.68
C PRO A 23 29.79 -18.25 -4.16
N THR A 24 28.98 -19.25 -4.49
CA THR A 24 28.41 -19.42 -5.83
C THR A 24 27.29 -18.38 -6.00
N VAL A 25 27.38 -17.58 -7.06
CA VAL A 25 26.33 -16.60 -7.39
C VAL A 25 25.47 -17.18 -8.49
N ILE A 26 24.19 -17.37 -8.21
CA ILE A 26 23.19 -17.81 -9.17
C ILE A 26 22.40 -16.60 -9.64
N ARG A 27 22.27 -16.46 -10.95
CA ARG A 27 21.42 -15.46 -11.60
C ARG A 27 20.10 -16.09 -12.01
N PHE A 28 19.02 -15.41 -11.66
CA PHE A 28 17.66 -15.72 -12.03
C PHE A 28 16.99 -14.53 -12.71
N GLU A 29 15.99 -14.81 -13.54
CA GLU A 29 15.11 -13.80 -14.12
C GLU A 29 13.64 -14.14 -13.83
N LEU A 30 12.86 -13.14 -13.46
CA LEU A 30 11.40 -13.29 -13.32
C LEU A 30 10.75 -12.80 -14.61
N VAL A 31 10.12 -13.70 -15.37
CA VAL A 31 9.38 -13.31 -16.57
C VAL A 31 8.01 -12.82 -16.14
N VAL A 32 7.80 -11.51 -16.21
CA VAL A 32 6.55 -10.87 -15.76
C VAL A 32 5.50 -10.82 -16.86
N ASP A 33 5.90 -10.46 -18.08
CA ASP A 33 5.04 -10.45 -19.27
C ASP A 33 5.95 -10.40 -20.51
N PRO A 34 5.69 -11.20 -21.56
CA PRO A 34 6.51 -11.26 -22.77
C PRO A 34 6.63 -9.92 -23.50
N ASN A 35 5.73 -8.96 -23.25
CA ASN A 35 5.77 -7.62 -23.84
C ASN A 35 6.48 -6.58 -22.96
N THR A 36 6.93 -6.95 -21.75
CA THR A 36 7.71 -6.06 -20.89
C THR A 36 9.17 -6.12 -21.32
N GLU A 37 9.76 -4.97 -21.67
CA GLU A 37 11.18 -4.92 -22.05
C GLU A 37 12.12 -5.23 -20.87
N ILE A 38 11.68 -5.02 -19.63
CA ILE A 38 12.51 -5.17 -18.43
C ILE A 38 11.98 -6.30 -17.54
N ASN A 39 12.74 -7.40 -17.47
CA ASN A 39 12.51 -8.49 -16.51
C ASN A 39 13.39 -8.30 -15.27
N PRO A 40 12.85 -8.43 -14.05
CA PRO A 40 13.67 -8.36 -12.84
C PRO A 40 14.72 -9.47 -12.82
N THR A 41 15.97 -9.08 -12.61
CA THR A 41 17.11 -10.00 -12.51
C THR A 41 17.58 -10.07 -11.08
N ILE A 42 17.52 -11.28 -10.51
CA ILE A 42 17.96 -11.54 -9.15
C ILE A 42 19.29 -12.27 -9.15
N LEU A 43 20.22 -11.78 -8.32
CA LEU A 43 21.45 -12.45 -7.94
C LEU A 43 21.29 -13.06 -6.55
N VAL A 44 21.48 -14.36 -6.47
CA VAL A 44 21.39 -15.17 -5.25
C VAL A 44 22.77 -15.72 -4.95
N SER A 45 23.37 -15.28 -3.85
CA SER A 45 24.66 -15.81 -3.40
C SER A 45 24.46 -16.97 -2.43
N ILE A 46 25.06 -18.11 -2.72
CA ILE A 46 25.00 -19.32 -1.88
C ILE A 46 26.40 -19.85 -1.60
N ASP A 47 26.64 -20.33 -0.37
CA ASP A 47 27.86 -21.05 -0.04
C ASP A 47 27.67 -22.55 -0.37
N GLU A 48 27.84 -22.93 -1.64
CA GLU A 48 27.79 -24.35 -2.03
C GLU A 48 28.93 -25.19 -1.42
N SER A 49 30.01 -24.55 -0.97
CA SER A 49 31.22 -25.20 -0.45
C SER A 49 31.20 -25.58 1.04
N LEU A 50 30.09 -25.37 1.76
CA LEU A 50 30.02 -25.55 3.22
C LEU A 50 29.16 -26.75 3.69
N LEU A 51 28.84 -27.68 2.80
CA LEU A 51 28.31 -28.98 3.22
C LEU A 51 29.43 -29.73 3.97
N ASP A 52 29.21 -30.03 5.24
CA ASP A 52 30.10 -30.87 6.02
C ASP A 52 30.11 -32.31 5.48
N SER A 53 31.03 -33.13 5.98
CA SER A 53 31.17 -34.54 5.59
C SER A 53 29.93 -35.40 5.85
N ARG A 54 28.94 -34.89 6.60
CA ARG A 54 27.64 -35.52 6.87
C ARG A 54 26.50 -34.94 6.05
N LYS A 55 26.79 -34.07 5.06
CA LYS A 55 25.83 -33.30 4.26
C LYS A 55 24.97 -32.34 5.09
N ASN A 56 25.36 -32.03 6.32
CA ASN A 56 24.78 -30.93 7.08
C ASN A 56 25.50 -29.65 6.68
N CYS A 57 24.81 -28.52 6.67
CA CYS A 57 25.44 -27.27 6.28
C CYS A 57 25.19 -26.16 7.27
N ASN A 58 26.19 -25.32 7.43
CA ASN A 58 26.21 -24.25 8.40
C ASN A 58 26.97 -23.04 7.83
N PRO A 59 26.35 -21.89 7.47
CA PRO A 59 24.98 -21.59 7.10
C PRO A 59 24.87 -21.69 5.57
N CYS A 60 24.60 -22.87 5.03
CA CYS A 60 24.01 -22.86 3.70
C CYS A 60 22.73 -22.07 3.85
N PHE A 61 22.49 -21.12 2.97
CA PHE A 61 21.31 -21.19 2.13
C PHE A 61 21.08 -19.87 1.41
N LEU A 62 21.59 -18.72 1.85
CA LEU A 62 21.71 -17.47 1.08
C LEU A 62 22.53 -16.43 1.86
N ARG A 63 23.59 -15.88 1.28
CA ARG A 63 24.31 -14.73 1.85
C ARG A 63 23.58 -13.41 1.56
N PHE A 64 23.10 -13.27 0.34
CA PHE A 64 22.30 -12.13 -0.08
C PHE A 64 21.44 -12.48 -1.29
N THR A 65 20.37 -11.71 -1.45
CA THR A 65 19.57 -11.60 -2.65
C THR A 65 19.64 -10.14 -3.10
N GLU A 66 20.09 -9.90 -4.32
CA GLU A 66 20.20 -8.57 -4.91
C GLU A 66 19.36 -8.49 -6.18
N ILE A 67 18.61 -7.41 -6.32
CA ILE A 67 17.91 -7.08 -7.58
C ILE A 67 18.92 -6.29 -8.43
N SER A 68 19.64 -6.98 -9.31
CA SER A 68 20.76 -6.40 -10.05
C SER A 68 20.38 -5.26 -11.00
N ASN A 69 19.14 -5.22 -11.47
CA ASN A 69 18.61 -4.15 -12.33
C ASN A 69 17.61 -3.23 -11.61
N GLU A 70 17.76 -3.04 -10.30
CA GLU A 70 16.87 -2.18 -9.52
C GLU A 70 16.81 -0.73 -10.05
N GLN A 71 17.93 -0.19 -10.54
CA GLN A 71 17.96 1.18 -11.08
C GLN A 71 17.14 1.32 -12.36
N GLU A 72 17.20 0.33 -13.25
CA GLU A 72 16.37 0.29 -14.45
C GLU A 72 14.89 0.18 -14.08
N MET A 73 14.57 -0.63 -13.07
CA MET A 73 13.21 -0.71 -12.54
C MET A 73 12.76 0.65 -11.96
N LYS A 74 13.61 1.35 -11.20
CA LYS A 74 13.31 2.68 -10.62
C LYS A 74 13.11 3.77 -11.67
N ALA A 75 13.62 3.60 -12.88
CA ALA A 75 13.46 4.54 -13.99
C ALA A 75 12.12 4.37 -14.74
N LEU A 76 11.40 3.26 -14.53
CA LEU A 76 10.12 3.01 -15.19
C LEU A 76 9.02 3.92 -14.66
N PRO A 77 7.92 4.11 -15.41
CA PRO A 77 6.70 4.70 -14.85
C PRO A 77 6.28 3.93 -13.60
N TRP A 78 5.89 4.64 -12.55
CA TRP A 78 5.62 4.05 -11.23
C TRP A 78 4.65 2.84 -11.27
N MET A 79 3.70 2.82 -12.21
CA MET A 79 2.79 1.70 -12.45
C MET A 79 3.49 0.43 -12.93
N MET A 80 4.49 0.58 -13.79
CA MET A 80 5.34 -0.52 -14.23
C MET A 80 6.25 -0.97 -13.09
N GLN A 81 6.80 -0.03 -12.30
CA GLN A 81 7.55 -0.38 -11.07
C GLN A 81 6.69 -1.23 -10.14
N TYR A 82 5.41 -0.89 -9.97
CA TYR A 82 4.48 -1.69 -9.21
C TYR A 82 4.29 -3.09 -9.81
N LYS A 83 3.96 -3.18 -11.11
CA LYS A 83 3.63 -4.47 -11.73
C LYS A 83 4.80 -5.45 -11.54
N LEU A 84 6.02 -4.94 -11.69
CA LEU A 84 7.23 -5.70 -11.44
C LEU A 84 7.39 -6.07 -9.96
N THR A 85 7.31 -5.11 -9.02
CA THR A 85 7.56 -5.36 -7.59
C THR A 85 6.50 -6.24 -6.92
N SER A 86 5.23 -6.12 -7.31
CA SER A 86 4.10 -6.93 -6.81
C SER A 86 4.12 -8.39 -7.25
N LEU A 87 4.96 -8.73 -8.24
CA LEU A 87 5.25 -10.10 -8.64
C LEU A 87 6.59 -10.55 -8.08
N LEU A 88 7.59 -9.66 -8.13
CA LEU A 88 8.95 -9.93 -7.68
C LEU A 88 9.06 -10.25 -6.20
N LEU A 89 8.57 -9.37 -5.33
CA LEU A 89 8.74 -9.51 -3.89
C LEU A 89 8.00 -10.74 -3.35
N PRO A 90 6.73 -11.03 -3.73
CA PRO A 90 6.09 -12.27 -3.32
C PRO A 90 6.79 -13.55 -3.83
N ALA A 91 7.36 -13.52 -5.03
CA ALA A 91 8.12 -14.64 -5.57
C ALA A 91 9.41 -14.88 -4.77
N ILE A 92 10.12 -13.82 -4.37
CA ILE A 92 11.27 -13.92 -3.46
C ILE A 92 10.82 -14.48 -2.10
N ASP A 93 9.79 -13.91 -1.50
CA ASP A 93 9.25 -14.34 -0.20
C ASP A 93 8.87 -15.83 -0.22
N THR A 94 8.24 -16.30 -1.30
CA THR A 94 7.88 -17.71 -1.53
C THR A 94 9.11 -18.59 -1.67
N ALA A 95 10.11 -18.17 -2.45
CA ALA A 95 11.36 -18.92 -2.63
C ALA A 95 12.08 -19.10 -1.29
N TYR A 96 12.16 -18.05 -0.48
CA TYR A 96 12.76 -18.12 0.85
C TYR A 96 11.98 -19.01 1.81
N SER A 97 10.64 -18.94 1.80
CA SER A 97 9.81 -19.84 2.61
C SER A 97 10.01 -21.31 2.23
N ASN A 98 10.11 -21.61 0.93
CA ASN A 98 10.39 -22.96 0.43
C ASN A 98 11.79 -23.44 0.83
N ILE A 99 12.80 -22.55 0.76
CA ILE A 99 14.16 -22.84 1.22
C ILE A 99 14.18 -23.09 2.73
N GLU A 100 13.43 -22.32 3.51
CA GLU A 100 13.31 -22.53 4.95
C GLU A 100 12.69 -23.89 5.26
N LEU A 101 11.55 -24.19 4.65
CA LEU A 101 10.81 -25.43 4.87
C LEU A 101 11.67 -26.66 4.52
N THR A 102 12.32 -26.64 3.36
CA THR A 102 13.15 -27.76 2.88
C THR A 102 14.52 -27.82 3.55
N GLY A 103 15.08 -26.66 3.96
CA GLY A 103 16.37 -26.56 4.61
C GLY A 103 16.36 -26.98 6.07
N ARG A 104 15.20 -26.94 6.75
CA ARG A 104 15.05 -27.34 8.17
C ARG A 104 15.57 -28.75 8.47
N THR A 105 15.45 -29.70 7.53
CA THR A 105 15.97 -31.07 7.71
C THR A 105 17.49 -31.17 7.63
N HIS A 106 18.16 -30.12 7.17
CA HIS A 106 19.60 -30.06 6.92
C HIS A 106 20.30 -28.99 7.77
N LEU A 107 19.55 -28.32 8.66
CA LEU A 107 20.02 -27.25 9.52
C LEU A 107 20.49 -27.79 10.86
N ALA A 108 21.65 -27.30 11.32
CA ALA A 108 22.08 -27.54 12.69
C ALA A 108 21.09 -26.87 13.67
N PRO A 109 20.71 -27.51 14.79
CA PRO A 109 19.75 -26.97 15.75
C PRO A 109 20.08 -25.59 16.33
N SER A 110 21.35 -25.17 16.27
CA SER A 110 21.84 -23.87 16.74
C SER A 110 21.67 -22.72 15.74
N PHE A 111 21.16 -22.99 14.53
CA PHE A 111 21.01 -21.99 13.48
C PHE A 111 19.54 -21.83 13.09
N SER A 112 19.16 -20.62 12.71
CA SER A 112 17.81 -20.28 12.24
C SER A 112 17.87 -19.55 10.91
N PHE A 113 16.81 -19.69 10.12
CA PHE A 113 16.60 -18.86 8.94
C PHE A 113 16.20 -17.44 9.38
N ASN A 114 17.09 -16.48 9.17
CA ASN A 114 16.84 -15.07 9.48
C ASN A 114 16.33 -14.31 8.24
N TYR A 115 15.27 -14.81 7.61
CA TYR A 115 14.60 -14.10 6.53
C TYR A 115 13.33 -13.46 7.05
N LYS A 116 13.09 -12.21 6.64
CA LYS A 116 11.82 -11.51 6.85
C LYS A 116 11.21 -11.24 5.50
N SER A 117 9.92 -11.55 5.37
CA SER A 117 9.10 -11.19 4.20
C SER A 117 9.38 -9.74 3.81
N GLN A 118 9.78 -9.54 2.55
CA GLN A 118 10.01 -8.20 2.01
C GLN A 118 8.72 -7.62 1.48
N TRP A 119 7.81 -8.46 0.99
CA TRP A 119 6.48 -8.04 0.60
C TRP A 119 5.64 -7.73 1.84
N LYS A 120 5.33 -6.45 2.03
CA LYS A 120 4.46 -5.98 3.12
C LYS A 120 3.04 -5.69 2.65
N GLY A 121 2.64 -6.25 1.51
CA GLY A 121 1.51 -5.75 0.75
C GLY A 121 1.89 -4.53 -0.08
N GLU A 122 0.92 -4.04 -0.83
CA GLU A 122 1.09 -2.86 -1.66
C GLU A 122 1.31 -1.61 -0.81
N ILE A 123 2.32 -0.81 -1.17
CA ILE A 123 2.57 0.50 -0.58
C ILE A 123 1.77 1.52 -1.40
N ASN A 124 0.57 1.82 -0.93
CA ASN A 124 -0.24 2.92 -1.47
C ASN A 124 0.38 4.25 -1.03
N LEU A 125 0.48 5.22 -1.94
CA LEU A 125 0.98 6.55 -1.58
C LEU A 125 0.00 7.25 -0.62
N PHE A 126 -1.29 7.00 -0.80
CA PHE A 126 -2.35 7.73 -0.08
C PHE A 126 -3.36 6.89 0.70
N GLY A 127 -3.30 5.54 0.63
CA GLY A 127 -4.19 4.68 1.42
C GLY A 127 -4.91 3.62 0.59
N ASN A 128 -6.10 3.91 0.05
CA ASN A 128 -6.86 2.96 -0.78
C ASN A 128 -6.68 3.27 -2.27
N SER A 129 -6.37 2.25 -3.06
CA SER A 129 -6.12 2.35 -4.50
C SER A 129 -7.14 1.50 -5.27
N TYR A 130 -7.89 2.14 -6.17
CA TYR A 130 -8.98 1.52 -6.91
C TYR A 130 -8.62 1.36 -8.38
N ILE A 131 -8.98 0.22 -8.98
CA ILE A 131 -8.78 -0.08 -10.40
C ILE A 131 -10.09 -0.51 -11.06
N GLY A 132 -10.19 -0.30 -12.38
CA GLY A 132 -11.30 -0.83 -13.19
C GLY A 132 -12.66 -0.18 -12.94
N ILE A 133 -12.71 0.87 -12.11
CA ILE A 133 -13.89 1.71 -11.88
C ILE A 133 -13.70 3.06 -12.59
N SER A 134 -14.76 3.63 -13.16
CA SER A 134 -14.67 4.97 -13.75
C SER A 134 -14.59 6.05 -12.65
N LEU A 135 -13.93 7.19 -12.91
CA LEU A 135 -13.90 8.28 -11.91
C LEU A 135 -15.30 8.79 -11.54
N PRO A 136 -16.27 8.94 -12.48
CA PRO A 136 -17.64 9.28 -12.14
C PRO A 136 -18.30 8.29 -11.17
N ASP A 137 -18.18 6.98 -11.42
CA ASP A 137 -18.76 5.95 -10.56
C ASP A 137 -18.08 5.93 -9.18
N LEU A 138 -16.75 6.09 -9.14
CA LEU A 138 -16.00 6.19 -7.90
C LEU A 138 -16.46 7.40 -7.08
N LYS A 139 -16.56 8.57 -7.72
CA LYS A 139 -17.07 9.80 -7.10
C LYS A 139 -18.47 9.60 -6.52
N GLU A 140 -19.38 9.02 -7.30
CA GLU A 140 -20.76 8.81 -6.87
C GLU A 140 -20.83 7.91 -5.63
N ARG A 141 -20.12 6.78 -5.64
CA ARG A 141 -20.07 5.85 -4.50
C ARG A 141 -19.48 6.49 -3.25
N LEU A 142 -18.42 7.30 -3.39
CA LEU A 142 -17.86 8.05 -2.26
C LEU A 142 -18.84 9.08 -1.70
N ILE A 143 -19.50 9.83 -2.58
CA ILE A 143 -20.53 10.79 -2.16
C ILE A 143 -21.66 10.08 -1.42
N ASN A 144 -22.13 8.94 -1.93
CA ASN A 144 -23.20 8.17 -1.31
C ASN A 144 -22.79 7.60 0.05
N ALA A 145 -21.57 7.07 0.18
CA ALA A 145 -21.03 6.55 1.45
C ALA A 145 -20.94 7.61 2.55
N TYR A 146 -20.54 8.83 2.19
CA TYR A 146 -20.50 9.96 3.13
C TYR A 146 -21.90 10.53 3.41
N ARG A 147 -22.76 10.61 2.39
CA ARG A 147 -24.14 11.06 2.55
C ARG A 147 -24.92 10.16 3.51
N SER A 148 -24.80 8.85 3.38
CA SER A 148 -25.46 7.89 4.27
C SER A 148 -24.93 7.93 5.70
N ALA A 149 -23.70 8.41 5.89
CA ALA A 149 -23.09 8.65 7.20
C ALA A 149 -23.44 10.02 7.83
N GLY A 150 -24.29 10.82 7.18
CA GLY A 150 -24.75 12.11 7.71
C GLY A 150 -23.92 13.33 7.28
N PHE A 151 -23.03 13.18 6.29
CA PHE A 151 -22.35 14.31 5.68
C PHE A 151 -23.18 14.89 4.54
N THR A 152 -23.14 16.21 4.37
CA THR A 152 -23.77 16.89 3.24
C THR A 152 -22.72 17.20 2.18
N PRO A 153 -22.81 16.63 0.96
CA PRO A 153 -21.85 16.96 -0.10
C PRO A 153 -22.01 18.42 -0.51
N ILE A 154 -20.88 19.12 -0.67
CA ILE A 154 -20.83 20.46 -1.24
C ILE A 154 -20.50 20.28 -2.72
N GLU A 155 -21.47 20.53 -3.59
CA GLU A 155 -21.28 20.41 -5.03
C GLU A 155 -20.20 21.39 -5.49
N ASN A 156 -19.18 20.84 -6.15
CA ASN A 156 -18.21 21.59 -6.91
C ASN A 156 -18.26 21.10 -8.35
N ASP A 157 -18.24 22.04 -9.29
CA ASP A 157 -18.01 21.79 -10.73
C ASP A 157 -16.58 21.30 -10.92
N ALA A 158 -16.36 20.04 -10.58
CA ALA A 158 -15.05 19.45 -10.66
C ALA A 158 -14.87 18.81 -12.04
N ASN A 159 -13.80 19.18 -12.72
CA ASN A 159 -13.42 18.61 -13.99
C ASN A 159 -13.12 17.11 -13.81
N LEU A 160 -13.99 16.25 -14.34
CA LEU A 160 -13.88 14.79 -14.27
C LEU A 160 -12.67 14.22 -15.04
N LYS A 161 -11.88 15.06 -15.70
CA LYS A 161 -10.60 14.70 -16.33
C LYS A 161 -9.37 15.20 -15.56
N SER A 162 -9.56 15.83 -14.40
CA SER A 162 -8.44 16.29 -13.58
C SER A 162 -7.69 15.10 -12.98
N SER A 163 -6.36 15.19 -12.94
CA SER A 163 -5.50 14.24 -12.21
C SER A 163 -5.72 14.32 -10.70
N GLU A 164 -6.32 15.40 -10.21
CA GLU A 164 -6.67 15.59 -8.81
C GLU A 164 -8.10 16.12 -8.67
N LEU A 165 -8.87 15.50 -7.78
CA LEU A 165 -10.26 15.84 -7.52
C LEU A 165 -10.50 15.94 -6.01
N ASP A 166 -10.95 17.09 -5.54
CA ASP A 166 -11.40 17.27 -4.16
C ASP A 166 -12.91 17.06 -4.06
N LEU A 167 -13.33 16.11 -3.23
CA LEU A 167 -14.70 15.98 -2.76
C LEU A 167 -14.85 16.68 -1.42
N ILE A 168 -15.74 17.67 -1.35
CA ILE A 168 -15.94 18.48 -0.16
C ILE A 168 -17.29 18.11 0.45
N PHE A 169 -17.29 17.97 1.77
CA PHE A 169 -18.44 17.62 2.58
C PHE A 169 -18.57 18.59 3.76
N SER A 170 -19.79 18.81 4.21
CA SER A 170 -20.09 19.49 5.47
C SER A 170 -20.67 18.49 6.47
N PHE A 171 -20.08 18.42 7.66
CA PHE A 171 -20.61 17.65 8.77
C PHE A 171 -21.32 18.59 9.76
N PRO A 172 -22.63 18.39 10.03
CA PRO A 172 -23.41 19.33 10.82
C PRO A 172 -22.90 19.43 12.27
N ILE A 173 -22.62 20.65 12.72
CA ILE A 173 -22.27 20.92 14.13
C ILE A 173 -23.54 20.89 15.00
N ASP A 174 -24.63 21.42 14.46
CA ASP A 174 -25.98 21.35 15.01
C ASP A 174 -26.88 20.75 13.93
N PRO A 175 -27.56 19.61 14.18
CA PRO A 175 -28.45 18.98 13.19
C PRO A 175 -29.59 19.88 12.71
N THR A 176 -29.90 20.95 13.47
CA THR A 176 -31.01 21.87 13.20
C THR A 176 -30.60 23.17 12.49
N LYS A 177 -29.30 23.38 12.25
CA LYS A 177 -28.78 24.61 11.63
C LYS A 177 -27.94 24.29 10.40
N ASP A 178 -27.97 25.22 9.45
CA ASP A 178 -27.10 25.17 8.30
C ASP A 178 -25.63 25.42 8.70
N GLY A 179 -24.73 24.76 7.98
CA GLY A 179 -23.28 24.87 8.19
C GLY A 179 -22.72 23.78 9.10
N GLY A 180 -21.40 23.58 8.99
CA GLY A 180 -20.77 22.44 9.60
C GLY A 180 -19.25 22.45 9.49
N ALA A 181 -18.63 21.44 10.09
CA ALA A 181 -17.21 21.20 9.90
C ALA A 181 -16.96 20.73 8.47
N ILE A 182 -15.98 21.33 7.79
CA ILE A 182 -15.62 20.98 6.43
C ILE A 182 -14.73 19.75 6.44
N TYR A 183 -15.09 18.78 5.63
CA TYR A 183 -14.34 17.55 5.44
C TYR A 183 -14.02 17.39 3.96
N LYS A 184 -12.80 16.96 3.62
CA LYS A 184 -12.41 16.75 2.23
C LYS A 184 -11.75 15.41 2.02
N LEU A 185 -12.08 14.80 0.90
CA LEU A 185 -11.35 13.68 0.32
C LEU A 185 -10.66 14.17 -0.93
N LYS A 186 -9.36 13.87 -1.04
CA LYS A 186 -8.60 14.08 -2.25
C LYS A 186 -8.55 12.77 -3.02
N ILE A 187 -8.89 12.81 -4.30
CA ILE A 187 -8.74 11.69 -5.23
C ILE A 187 -7.62 12.04 -6.20
N ASN A 188 -6.53 11.28 -6.16
CA ASN A 188 -5.47 11.36 -7.15
C ASN A 188 -5.76 10.30 -8.21
N SER A 189 -5.96 10.73 -9.46
CA SER A 189 -6.51 9.88 -10.52
C SER A 189 -5.49 9.64 -11.61
N GLN A 190 -5.33 8.38 -11.99
CA GLN A 190 -4.68 7.94 -13.22
C GLN A 190 -5.63 7.03 -13.97
N PHE A 191 -5.57 7.05 -15.30
CA PHE A 191 -6.56 6.40 -16.15
C PHE A 191 -5.93 5.41 -17.12
N ASP A 192 -6.63 4.31 -17.38
CA ASP A 192 -6.34 3.41 -18.50
C ASP A 192 -6.84 3.98 -19.83
N ALA A 193 -6.58 3.26 -20.93
CA ALA A 193 -7.02 3.66 -22.27
C ALA A 193 -8.55 3.79 -22.42
N ASN A 194 -9.31 3.16 -21.53
CA ASN A 194 -10.78 3.20 -21.52
C ASN A 194 -11.32 4.28 -20.55
N GLY A 195 -10.45 5.03 -19.88
CA GLY A 195 -10.83 6.06 -18.91
C GLY A 195 -11.18 5.54 -17.52
N HIS A 196 -10.89 4.27 -17.20
CA HIS A 196 -11.08 3.73 -15.86
C HIS A 196 -9.86 4.01 -14.98
N CYS A 197 -10.07 4.07 -13.68
CA CYS A 197 -9.02 4.20 -12.69
C CYS A 197 -7.93 3.14 -12.88
N TYR A 198 -6.69 3.62 -12.98
CA TYR A 198 -5.49 2.81 -13.14
C TYR A 198 -4.25 3.40 -12.43
N PRO A 199 -4.25 3.45 -11.08
CA PRO A 199 -5.38 3.47 -10.16
C PRO A 199 -5.85 4.90 -9.89
N CYS A 200 -6.97 5.02 -9.17
CA CYS A 200 -7.33 6.23 -8.44
C CYS A 200 -7.08 5.99 -6.95
N GLU A 201 -6.36 6.90 -6.30
CA GLU A 201 -6.04 6.82 -4.87
C GLU A 201 -6.82 7.85 -4.07
N ILE A 202 -7.33 7.45 -2.90
CA ILE A 202 -8.11 8.33 -2.02
C ILE A 202 -7.32 8.64 -0.76
N ALA A 203 -7.22 9.93 -0.44
CA ALA A 203 -6.65 10.45 0.80
C ALA A 203 -7.66 11.33 1.56
N GLU A 204 -7.61 11.29 2.88
CA GLU A 204 -8.25 12.32 3.69
C GLU A 204 -7.44 13.61 3.67
N ASN A 205 -8.12 14.74 3.48
CA ASN A 205 -7.48 16.04 3.44
C ASN A 205 -8.33 17.11 4.14
N TYR A 206 -8.56 16.94 5.45
CA TYR A 206 -9.32 17.91 6.24
C TYR A 206 -8.46 18.52 7.35
N ASP A 207 -8.80 19.75 7.75
CA ASP A 207 -8.15 20.45 8.85
C ASP A 207 -8.84 20.09 10.17
N PRO A 208 -8.19 19.35 11.10
CA PRO A 208 -8.79 19.07 12.39
C PRO A 208 -8.85 20.31 13.31
N TYR A 209 -8.11 21.37 13.00
CA TYR A 209 -8.00 22.60 13.81
C TYR A 209 -8.94 23.71 13.33
N GLN A 210 -10.05 23.33 12.67
CA GLN A 210 -11.07 24.27 12.24
C GLN A 210 -11.62 25.07 13.42
N ARG A 211 -11.88 26.36 13.20
CA ARG A 211 -12.58 27.20 14.17
C ARG A 211 -14.05 26.82 14.14
N LEU A 212 -14.48 26.08 15.16
CA LEU A 212 -15.86 25.67 15.33
C LEU A 212 -16.56 26.61 16.32
N PRO A 213 -17.88 26.79 16.22
CA PRO A 213 -18.65 27.53 17.22
C PRO A 213 -18.42 26.93 18.62
N PRO A 214 -18.42 27.77 19.68
CA PRO A 214 -18.21 27.30 21.05
C PRO A 214 -19.23 26.23 21.42
N ALA A 215 -18.76 25.21 22.16
CA ALA A 215 -19.49 23.98 22.51
C ALA A 215 -20.82 24.18 23.26
N GLY A 216 -21.15 25.42 23.67
CA GLY A 216 -22.45 25.79 24.26
C GLY A 216 -23.57 26.05 23.24
N LEU A 217 -23.28 26.01 21.93
CA LEU A 217 -24.25 26.16 20.84
C LEU A 217 -24.38 24.91 19.94
N SER A 218 -23.54 23.89 20.17
CA SER A 218 -23.72 22.54 19.64
C SER A 218 -24.70 21.81 20.57
N GLY A 219 -25.96 21.70 20.13
CA GLY A 219 -27.11 21.32 20.95
C GLY A 219 -26.86 20.22 21.99
N VAL A 220 -27.17 20.55 23.24
CA VAL A 220 -27.26 19.68 24.43
C VAL A 220 -28.41 18.66 24.31
N PHE A 221 -28.89 18.36 23.09
CA PHE A 221 -29.94 17.37 22.84
C PHE A 221 -29.38 15.96 22.65
N ASP A 222 -28.10 15.83 22.27
CA ASP A 222 -27.41 14.54 22.17
C ASP A 222 -26.39 14.37 23.30
N ARG A 223 -26.36 13.21 23.95
CA ARG A 223 -25.37 12.86 25.00
C ARG A 223 -23.93 12.74 24.44
N ALA A 224 -23.74 12.81 23.13
CA ALA A 224 -22.46 12.62 22.45
C ALA A 224 -21.82 13.96 22.05
N THR A 225 -20.50 14.07 22.24
CA THR A 225 -19.72 15.24 21.82
C THR A 225 -19.67 15.35 20.28
N LEU A 226 -19.40 16.55 19.75
CA LEU A 226 -19.22 16.77 18.31
C LEU A 226 -18.18 15.82 17.70
N GLU A 227 -17.04 15.67 18.36
CA GLU A 227 -15.98 14.73 17.97
C GLU A 227 -16.47 13.28 17.97
N SER A 228 -17.26 12.87 18.96
CA SER A 228 -17.79 11.50 19.02
C SER A 228 -18.72 11.21 17.85
N ARG A 229 -19.63 12.15 17.51
CA ARG A 229 -20.53 12.00 16.35
C ARG A 229 -19.75 12.02 15.04
N PHE A 230 -18.81 12.95 14.89
CA PHE A 230 -17.96 13.05 13.71
C PHE A 230 -17.14 11.78 13.50
N SER A 231 -16.50 11.26 14.55
CA SER A 231 -15.71 10.02 14.49
C SER A 231 -16.58 8.82 14.15
N ALA A 232 -17.80 8.73 14.70
CA ALA A 232 -18.73 7.64 14.39
C ALA A 232 -19.24 7.71 12.93
N ALA A 233 -19.58 8.92 12.46
CA ALA A 233 -19.97 9.16 11.08
C ALA A 233 -18.82 8.83 10.11
N ARG A 234 -17.61 9.29 10.39
CA ARG A 234 -16.41 8.94 9.61
C ARG A 234 -16.21 7.43 9.53
N SER A 235 -16.26 6.71 10.66
CA SER A 235 -16.13 5.25 10.67
C SER A 235 -17.23 4.57 9.84
N THR A 236 -18.47 5.06 9.92
CA THR A 236 -19.60 4.55 9.13
C THR A 236 -19.37 4.78 7.64
N ALA A 237 -18.88 5.96 7.25
CA ALA A 237 -18.55 6.27 5.86
C ALA A 237 -17.47 5.33 5.31
N PHE A 238 -16.40 5.05 6.07
CA PHE A 238 -15.37 4.10 5.64
C PHE A 238 -15.87 2.67 5.54
N GLU A 239 -16.77 2.24 6.43
CA GLU A 239 -17.37 0.91 6.34
C GLU A 239 -18.26 0.77 5.11
N ASN A 240 -19.08 1.80 4.81
CA ASN A 240 -19.86 1.84 3.58
C ASN A 240 -18.96 1.84 2.34
N MET A 241 -17.88 2.63 2.34
CA MET A 241 -16.88 2.60 1.28
C MET A 241 -16.26 1.21 1.10
N ARG A 242 -15.92 0.53 2.20
CA ARG A 242 -15.36 -0.82 2.15
C ARG A 242 -16.33 -1.76 1.46
N ILE A 243 -17.58 -1.81 1.93
CA ILE A 243 -18.62 -2.68 1.36
C ILE A 243 -18.81 -2.42 -0.15
N ASP A 244 -18.85 -1.15 -0.57
CA ASP A 244 -19.17 -0.78 -1.95
C ASP A 244 -17.99 -0.82 -2.92
N LEU A 245 -16.76 -0.67 -2.41
CA LEU A 245 -15.56 -0.47 -3.24
C LEU A 245 -14.48 -1.54 -3.06
N GLU A 246 -14.60 -2.47 -2.11
CA GLU A 246 -13.59 -3.52 -1.86
C GLU A 246 -13.33 -4.40 -3.08
N SER A 247 -14.34 -4.64 -3.92
CA SER A 247 -14.18 -5.39 -5.18
C SER A 247 -13.35 -4.66 -6.24
N TYR A 248 -13.27 -3.33 -6.15
CA TYR A 248 -12.48 -2.48 -7.04
C TYR A 248 -11.10 -2.15 -6.46
N LEU A 249 -10.81 -2.57 -5.23
CA LEU A 249 -9.48 -2.45 -4.70
C LEU A 249 -8.51 -3.20 -5.59
N ARG A 250 -7.32 -2.63 -5.73
CA ARG A 250 -6.25 -3.27 -6.48
C ARG A 250 -6.02 -4.68 -5.94
N PRO A 251 -5.81 -5.69 -6.82
CA PRO A 251 -5.58 -7.06 -6.39
C PRO A 251 -4.50 -7.15 -5.32
N ARG A 252 -4.77 -7.93 -4.27
CA ARG A 252 -3.84 -8.15 -3.14
C ARG A 252 -3.59 -6.92 -2.26
N SER A 253 -4.37 -5.85 -2.40
CA SER A 253 -4.47 -4.77 -1.42
C SER A 253 -5.63 -5.04 -0.44
N GLY A 254 -5.47 -4.57 0.80
CA GLY A 254 -6.55 -4.57 1.79
C GLY A 254 -7.13 -3.18 1.95
N PHE A 255 -8.41 -3.09 2.30
CA PHE A 255 -9.02 -1.81 2.63
C PHE A 255 -8.33 -1.22 3.88
N THR A 256 -7.84 -0.01 3.75
CA THR A 256 -7.13 0.69 4.82
C THR A 256 -7.95 1.89 5.29
N VAL A 257 -8.25 1.95 6.59
CA VAL A 257 -8.82 3.14 7.22
C VAL A 257 -7.68 4.11 7.54
N PRO A 258 -7.71 5.35 7.05
CA PRO A 258 -6.66 6.33 7.34
C PRO A 258 -6.49 6.57 8.83
N THR A 259 -5.26 6.84 9.25
CA THR A 259 -4.92 7.10 10.66
C THR A 259 -5.74 8.24 11.23
N LYS A 260 -6.26 8.07 12.44
CA LYS A 260 -7.03 9.12 13.13
C LYS A 260 -6.16 10.38 13.32
N LEU A 261 -6.65 11.51 12.84
CA LEU A 261 -6.05 12.84 13.09
C LEU A 261 -6.43 13.38 14.48
N ALA A 262 -5.93 14.58 14.81
CA ALA A 262 -6.34 15.28 16.03
C ALA A 262 -7.88 15.44 16.08
N PRO A 263 -8.49 15.46 17.29
CA PRO A 263 -9.92 15.68 17.45
C PRO A 263 -10.39 16.95 16.72
N LEU A 264 -11.58 16.89 16.13
CA LEU A 264 -12.17 18.00 15.40
C LEU A 264 -12.38 19.21 16.35
N GLY A 265 -11.87 20.37 15.95
CA GLY A 265 -11.91 21.61 16.74
C GLY A 265 -10.76 21.75 17.73
N SER A 266 -9.73 20.91 17.62
CA SER A 266 -8.52 21.03 18.45
C SER A 266 -7.87 22.41 18.27
N PRO A 267 -7.20 22.96 19.30
CA PRO A 267 -6.41 24.17 19.14
C PRO A 267 -5.26 23.91 18.15
N ARG A 268 -5.04 24.86 17.24
CA ARG A 268 -3.93 24.76 16.27
C ARG A 268 -2.60 24.69 17.03
N PRO A 269 -1.71 23.73 16.71
CA PRO A 269 -0.40 23.66 17.35
C PRO A 269 0.39 24.94 17.06
N PRO A 270 1.26 25.38 17.99
CA PRO A 270 2.13 26.52 17.75
C PRO A 270 3.05 26.21 16.56
N PRO A 271 3.43 27.22 15.76
CA PRO A 271 4.37 27.03 14.67
C PRO A 271 5.68 26.45 15.21
N THR A 272 6.14 25.35 14.62
CA THR A 272 7.46 24.81 14.91
C THR A 272 8.50 25.86 14.52
N PRO A 273 9.47 26.19 15.40
CA PRO A 273 10.57 27.08 15.01
C PRO A 273 11.26 26.48 13.79
N ILE A 274 11.47 27.28 12.75
CA ILE A 274 12.29 26.86 11.61
C ILE A 274 13.69 26.65 12.17
N ALA A 275 14.18 25.41 12.15
CA ALA A 275 15.57 25.14 12.46
C ALA A 275 16.39 25.79 11.35
N VAL A 276 17.02 26.92 11.65
CA VAL A 276 17.99 27.55 10.75
C VAL A 276 19.25 26.69 10.85
N THR A 277 19.49 25.84 9.85
CA THR A 277 20.75 25.13 9.63
C THR A 277 21.56 25.82 8.55
#